data_AF-A0A959ZVN8-F1
#
_entry.id   AF-A0A959ZVN8-F1
#
_cell.length_a   1.000
_cell.length_b   1.000
_cell.length_c   1.000
_cell.angle_alpha   90.00
_cell.angle_beta   90.00
_cell.angle_gamma   90.00
#
_symmetry.space_group_name_H-M   'P 1'
#
loop_
_entity.id
_entity.type
_entity.pdbx_description
1 polymer ?
#
loop_
_entity_poly.entity_id
_entity_poly.type
_entity_poly.pdbx_seq_one_letter_code
_entity_poly.pdbx_strand_id
1 'polypeptide(L)'
;MSGRTVIGSIARGGDFALHPPEALPRPRGEWRTGDYVIAEMMDTGTGRFEVEPPGGGIQEIEPGDRLIGALGIRAATLTLVGDWHGIGEDLELETLTQAGVLGRCTSTAVPPPPIARLRYLGHAARSGRPLTMGDCVRRVPERSLEAPVILI
;
A
#
# COMPACT_ATOMS: atom_id res chain seq x y z
N MET A 1 10.27 18.55 10.82
CA MET A 1 9.20 19.04 9.92
C MET A 1 8.45 17.80 9.46
N SER A 2 7.12 17.75 9.61
CA SER A 2 6.35 16.59 9.14
C SER A 2 6.18 16.70 7.62
N GLY A 3 6.56 15.67 6.86
CA GLY A 3 6.32 15.63 5.41
C GLY A 3 4.82 15.52 5.08
N ARG A 4 4.51 15.68 3.80
CA ARG A 4 3.14 15.64 3.26
C ARG A 4 2.63 14.19 3.30
N THR A 5 1.32 14.01 3.44
CA THR A 5 0.68 12.69 3.27
C THR A 5 0.12 12.53 1.86
N VAL A 6 0.48 11.45 1.19
CA VAL A 6 -0.02 11.03 -0.12
C VAL A 6 -0.81 9.72 0.06
N ILE A 7 -1.90 9.59 -0.67
CA ILE A 7 -2.77 8.40 -0.65
C ILE A 7 -2.56 7.68 -1.97
N GLY A 8 -2.24 6.39 -1.96
CA GLY A 8 -2.19 5.57 -3.16
C GLY A 8 -3.58 5.21 -3.67
N SER A 9 -3.73 5.00 -4.98
CA SER A 9 -4.99 4.64 -5.62
C SER A 9 -5.57 3.31 -5.10
N ILE A 10 -4.73 2.40 -4.57
CA ILE A 10 -5.18 1.18 -3.89
C ILE A 10 -6.05 1.49 -2.65
N ALA A 11 -5.81 2.64 -2.01
CA ALA A 11 -6.48 3.11 -0.81
C ALA A 11 -7.73 3.96 -1.10
N ARG A 12 -8.21 3.98 -2.35
CA ARG A 12 -9.35 4.80 -2.77
C ARG A 12 -10.68 4.48 -2.08
N GLY A 13 -10.82 3.28 -1.52
CA GLY A 13 -12.00 2.93 -0.72
C GLY A 13 -12.04 3.68 0.61
N GLY A 14 -10.87 4.01 1.16
CA GLY A 14 -10.76 4.79 2.38
C GLY A 14 -11.04 6.27 2.11
N ASP A 15 -11.91 6.86 2.92
CA ASP A 15 -12.23 8.30 2.92
C ASP A 15 -11.11 9.17 3.52
N PHE A 16 -9.84 8.75 3.36
CA PHE A 16 -8.67 9.28 4.06
C PHE A 16 -8.36 10.75 3.75
N ALA A 17 -8.78 11.26 2.60
CA ALA A 17 -8.64 12.67 2.25
C ALA A 17 -9.58 13.57 3.06
N LEU A 18 -10.77 13.05 3.44
CA LEU A 18 -11.76 13.78 4.23
C LEU A 18 -11.55 13.54 5.73
N HIS A 19 -11.15 12.33 6.09
CA HIS A 19 -11.00 11.87 7.46
C HIS A 19 -9.64 11.18 7.63
N PRO A 20 -8.56 11.97 7.85
CA PRO A 20 -7.21 11.44 7.97
C PRO A 20 -7.10 10.36 9.06
N PRO A 21 -6.47 9.21 8.77
CA PRO A 21 -6.28 8.16 9.75
C PRO A 21 -5.08 8.44 10.65
N GLU A 22 -5.06 7.79 11.81
CA GLU A 22 -3.90 7.74 12.69
C GLU A 22 -3.05 6.51 12.36
N ALA A 23 -1.75 6.57 12.66
CA ALA A 23 -0.88 5.40 12.57
C ALA A 23 -0.98 4.60 13.88
N LEU A 24 -1.45 3.35 13.80
CA LEU A 24 -1.53 2.43 14.93
C LEU A 24 -0.57 1.24 14.72
N PRO A 25 0.57 1.17 15.43
CA PRO A 25 1.44 0.01 15.39
C PRO A 25 0.72 -1.27 15.82
N ARG A 26 1.05 -2.39 15.17
CA ARG A 26 0.43 -3.70 15.40
C ARG A 26 1.51 -4.79 15.35
N PRO A 27 1.46 -5.81 16.20
CA PRO A 27 2.23 -7.04 16.04
C PRO A 27 2.09 -7.63 14.63
N ARG A 28 3.21 -8.05 14.02
CA ARG A 28 3.21 -8.63 12.66
C ARG A 28 2.31 -9.84 12.49
N GLY A 29 2.12 -10.63 13.57
CA GLY A 29 1.21 -11.78 13.55
C GLY A 29 -0.27 -11.43 13.38
N GLU A 30 -0.63 -10.14 13.48
CA GLU A 30 -1.99 -9.65 13.30
C GLU A 30 -2.20 -8.92 11.96
N TRP A 31 -1.14 -8.74 11.18
CA TRP A 31 -1.20 -8.08 9.88
C TRP A 31 -1.90 -8.98 8.86
N ARG A 32 -2.59 -8.36 7.91
CA ARG A 32 -3.34 -9.06 6.87
C ARG A 32 -3.19 -8.37 5.52
N THR A 33 -3.35 -9.16 4.46
CA THR A 33 -3.51 -8.63 3.10
C THR A 33 -4.73 -7.70 3.06
N GLY A 34 -4.57 -6.51 2.49
CA GLY A 34 -5.61 -5.49 2.40
C GLY A 34 -5.74 -4.61 3.64
N ASP A 35 -4.90 -4.77 4.65
CA ASP A 35 -4.79 -3.78 5.72
C ASP A 35 -4.20 -2.49 5.16
N TYR A 36 -4.86 -1.37 5.44
CA TYR A 36 -4.29 -0.07 5.10
C TYR A 36 -3.21 0.28 6.11
N VAL A 37 -2.08 0.79 5.63
CA VAL A 37 -0.94 1.19 6.46
C VAL A 37 -0.43 2.56 6.07
N ILE A 38 0.19 3.23 7.03
CA ILE A 38 0.90 4.49 6.85
C ILE A 38 2.39 4.17 6.92
N ALA A 39 3.13 4.58 5.90
CA ALA A 39 4.57 4.41 5.84
C ALA A 39 5.26 5.73 5.49
N GLU A 40 6.43 5.98 6.06
CA GLU A 40 7.25 7.15 5.77
C GLU A 40 8.25 6.81 4.66
N MET A 41 8.33 7.66 3.66
CA MET A 41 9.29 7.58 2.57
C MET A 41 10.70 7.79 3.11
N MET A 42 11.60 6.84 2.87
CA MET A 42 13.00 6.93 3.29
C MET A 42 13.89 7.38 2.14
N ASP A 43 13.88 6.61 1.06
CA ASP A 43 14.68 6.86 -0.13
C ASP A 43 14.07 6.12 -1.32
N THR A 44 14.53 6.49 -2.51
CA THR A 44 14.35 5.70 -3.71
C THR A 44 15.64 4.94 -3.97
N GLY A 45 15.53 3.66 -4.33
CA GLY A 45 16.73 2.91 -4.77
C GLY A 45 17.38 3.55 -6.01
N THR A 46 16.57 4.18 -6.85
CA THR A 46 17.00 4.90 -8.05
C THR A 46 16.04 6.07 -8.36
N GLY A 47 16.56 7.30 -8.44
CA GLY A 47 15.85 8.44 -9.04
C GLY A 47 14.65 8.94 -8.24
N ARG A 48 13.54 9.24 -8.93
CA ARG A 48 12.30 9.74 -8.34
C ARG A 48 11.27 8.61 -8.28
N PHE A 49 10.39 8.64 -7.29
CA PHE A 49 9.25 7.71 -7.24
C PHE A 49 7.94 8.49 -7.22
N GLU A 50 7.01 8.05 -8.05
CA GLU A 50 5.71 8.68 -8.18
C GLU A 50 4.61 7.71 -7.79
N VAL A 51 3.61 8.24 -7.09
CA VAL A 51 2.41 7.54 -6.63
C VAL A 51 1.24 7.99 -7.50
N GLU A 52 0.37 7.05 -7.85
CA GLU A 52 -0.93 7.34 -8.45
C GLU A 52 -1.95 7.57 -7.30
N PRO A 53 -2.53 8.78 -7.16
CA PRO A 53 -3.53 9.02 -6.13
C PRO A 53 -4.96 8.58 -6.56
N PRO A 54 -5.93 8.44 -5.64
CA PRO A 54 -7.30 7.99 -5.95
C PRO A 54 -8.05 8.77 -7.04
N GLY A 55 -7.71 10.05 -7.20
CA GLY A 55 -8.26 10.94 -8.22
C GLY A 55 -7.63 10.80 -9.61
N GLY A 56 -6.65 9.90 -9.76
CA GLY A 56 -5.84 9.76 -10.96
C GLY A 56 -4.71 10.80 -11.02
N GLY A 57 -3.93 10.76 -12.11
CA GLY A 57 -2.71 11.55 -12.25
C GLY A 57 -1.53 10.91 -11.52
N ILE A 58 -0.49 11.69 -11.32
CA ILE A 58 0.80 11.22 -10.79
C ILE A 58 1.31 12.27 -9.79
N GLN A 59 1.79 11.81 -8.64
CA GLN A 59 2.36 12.66 -7.60
C GLN A 59 3.69 12.09 -7.12
N GLU A 60 4.77 12.86 -7.27
CA GLU A 60 6.08 12.51 -6.71
C GLU A 60 6.06 12.57 -5.18
N ILE A 61 6.74 11.61 -4.53
CA ILE A 61 6.97 11.58 -3.08
C ILE A 61 8.45 11.70 -2.76
N GLU A 62 8.76 12.40 -1.67
CA GLU A 62 10.14 12.67 -1.22
C GLU A 62 10.41 12.05 0.17
N PRO A 63 11.67 11.85 0.57
CA PRO A 63 12.01 11.43 1.92
C PRO A 63 11.32 12.29 3.00
N GLY A 64 10.67 11.62 3.95
CA GLY A 64 9.87 12.23 5.02
C GLY A 64 8.38 12.42 4.69
N ASP A 65 7.96 12.31 3.42
CA ASP A 65 6.54 12.20 3.06
C ASP A 65 5.97 10.88 3.59
N ARG A 66 4.67 10.87 3.85
CA ARG A 66 3.93 9.67 4.25
C ARG A 66 3.12 9.15 3.07
N LEU A 67 3.11 7.84 2.89
CA LEU A 67 2.25 7.14 1.95
C LEU A 67 1.23 6.31 2.72
N ILE A 68 -0.06 6.51 2.41
CA ILE A 68 -1.13 5.60 2.78
C ILE A 68 -1.30 4.60 1.64
N GLY A 69 -1.00 3.34 1.92
CA GLY A 69 -1.09 2.22 0.99
C GLY A 69 -1.76 1.00 1.64
N ALA A 70 -1.65 -0.15 1.00
CA ALA A 70 -2.19 -1.41 1.53
C ALA A 70 -1.13 -2.51 1.52
N LEU A 71 -1.08 -3.32 2.58
CA LEU A 71 -0.27 -4.54 2.60
C LEU A 71 -0.80 -5.51 1.55
N GLY A 72 0.07 -5.99 0.68
CA GLY A 72 -0.36 -6.81 -0.46
C GLY A 72 0.61 -7.91 -0.84
N ILE A 73 0.14 -8.73 -1.77
CA ILE A 73 0.93 -9.74 -2.45
C ILE A 73 0.89 -9.37 -3.92
N ARG A 74 2.05 -9.31 -4.55
CA ARG A 74 2.18 -8.95 -5.95
C ARG A 74 3.04 -9.97 -6.66
N ALA A 75 2.44 -10.64 -7.64
CA ALA A 75 3.13 -11.51 -8.58
C ALA A 75 3.01 -10.92 -9.99
N ALA A 76 4.12 -10.58 -10.63
CA ALA A 76 4.13 -10.26 -12.06
C ALA A 76 5.44 -10.64 -12.73
N THR A 77 5.39 -10.71 -14.05
CA THR A 77 6.47 -11.17 -14.93
C THR A 77 7.45 -10.07 -15.34
N LEU A 78 7.01 -8.81 -15.44
CA LEU A 78 7.79 -7.71 -16.04
C LEU A 78 8.08 -6.54 -15.10
N THR A 79 7.85 -6.70 -13.79
CA THR A 79 7.99 -5.61 -12.80
C THR A 79 8.46 -6.15 -11.44
N LEU A 80 7.97 -5.61 -10.33
CA LEU A 80 8.32 -6.04 -8.96
C LEU A 80 7.48 -7.22 -8.48
N VAL A 81 8.10 -8.25 -7.93
CA VAL A 81 7.43 -9.31 -7.17
C VAL A 81 7.72 -9.10 -5.70
N GLY A 82 6.72 -9.34 -4.86
CA GLY A 82 6.88 -9.19 -3.42
C GLY A 82 5.61 -9.50 -2.65
N ASP A 83 5.77 -9.59 -1.34
CA ASP A 83 4.68 -9.83 -0.41
C ASP A 83 4.95 -9.14 0.93
N TRP A 84 3.89 -8.83 1.66
CA TRP A 84 4.03 -8.22 2.98
C TRP A 84 4.55 -9.18 4.06
N HIS A 85 4.46 -10.50 3.88
CA HIS A 85 4.91 -11.48 4.88
C HIS A 85 6.43 -11.44 5.06
N GLY A 86 7.17 -11.07 4.01
CA GLY A 86 8.62 -10.89 4.03
C GLY A 86 9.10 -9.63 4.77
N ILE A 87 8.21 -8.77 5.26
CA ILE A 87 8.61 -7.58 6.04
C ILE A 87 9.24 -8.01 7.37
N GLY A 88 10.46 -7.52 7.61
CA GLY A 88 11.29 -7.88 8.76
C GLY A 88 10.96 -7.13 10.05
N GLU A 89 11.79 -7.36 11.06
CA GLU A 89 11.71 -6.63 12.34
C GLU A 89 12.21 -5.18 12.24
N ASP A 90 12.93 -4.87 11.17
CA ASP A 90 13.33 -3.50 10.77
C ASP A 90 12.13 -2.64 10.34
N LEU A 91 10.97 -3.28 10.07
CA LEU A 91 9.75 -2.62 9.63
C LEU A 91 9.95 -1.81 8.34
N GLU A 92 10.92 -2.20 7.54
CA GLU A 92 11.16 -1.65 6.22
C GLU A 92 10.37 -2.44 5.17
N LEU A 93 9.81 -1.71 4.22
CA LEU A 93 9.01 -2.23 3.13
C LEU A 93 9.23 -1.39 1.87
N GLU A 94 8.73 -1.87 0.75
CA GLU A 94 8.82 -1.18 -0.53
C GLU A 94 7.45 -1.00 -1.19
N THR A 95 7.40 -0.03 -2.12
CA THR A 95 6.30 0.10 -3.06
C THR A 95 6.40 -0.98 -4.14
N LEU A 96 5.49 -1.95 -4.12
CA LEU A 96 5.39 -2.97 -5.18
C LEU A 96 4.65 -2.44 -6.42
N THR A 97 3.94 -1.31 -6.28
CA THR A 97 3.26 -0.57 -7.35
C THR A 97 3.23 0.92 -7.05
N GLN A 98 3.07 1.75 -8.08
CA GLN A 98 2.76 3.19 -7.90
C GLN A 98 1.36 3.43 -7.29
N ALA A 99 0.46 2.44 -7.36
CA ALA A 99 -0.85 2.49 -6.72
C ALA A 99 -0.80 2.40 -5.18
N GLY A 100 0.35 2.07 -4.60
CA GLY A 100 0.50 1.96 -3.14
C GLY A 100 0.27 0.55 -2.58
N VAL A 101 0.43 -0.52 -3.38
CA VAL A 101 0.63 -1.87 -2.82
C VAL A 101 2.01 -1.94 -2.17
N LEU A 102 2.04 -2.36 -0.91
CA LEU A 102 3.20 -2.32 -0.02
C LEU A 102 3.57 -3.73 0.45
N GLY A 103 4.86 -4.02 0.47
CA GLY A 103 5.39 -5.32 0.89
C GLY A 103 6.91 -5.36 0.80
N ARG A 104 7.51 -6.53 1.05
CA ARG A 104 8.92 -6.79 0.80
C ARG A 104 9.11 -7.21 -0.66
N CYS A 105 9.96 -6.52 -1.41
CA CYS A 105 10.33 -6.94 -2.75
C CYS A 105 11.28 -8.15 -2.71
N THR A 106 10.95 -9.19 -3.48
CA THR A 106 11.72 -10.45 -3.55
C THR A 106 12.30 -10.72 -4.94
N SER A 107 11.77 -10.08 -5.99
CA SER A 107 12.32 -10.15 -7.35
C SER A 107 11.97 -8.90 -8.15
N THR A 108 12.86 -8.51 -9.06
CA THR A 108 12.73 -7.33 -9.92
C THR A 108 13.04 -7.69 -11.38
N ALA A 109 12.34 -7.05 -12.31
CA ALA A 109 12.67 -7.12 -13.73
C ALA A 109 13.97 -6.35 -14.05
N VAL A 110 14.52 -6.55 -15.25
CA VAL A 110 15.71 -5.83 -15.74
C VAL A 110 15.36 -5.02 -16.99
N PRO A 111 15.59 -3.70 -17.01
CA PRO A 111 16.05 -2.87 -15.89
C PRO A 111 15.01 -2.80 -14.76
N PRO A 112 15.42 -2.52 -13.51
CA PRO A 112 14.49 -2.45 -12.40
C PRO A 112 13.51 -1.29 -12.59
N PRO A 113 12.20 -1.50 -12.40
CA PRO A 113 11.25 -0.39 -12.34
C PRO A 113 11.49 0.45 -11.06
N PRO A 114 10.99 1.69 -11.01
CA PRO A 114 11.09 2.52 -9.81
C PRO A 114 10.54 1.82 -8.57
N ILE A 115 11.27 1.92 -7.47
CA ILE A 115 10.92 1.36 -6.17
C ILE A 115 11.28 2.37 -5.07
N ALA A 116 10.35 2.62 -4.16
CA ALA A 116 10.54 3.45 -2.99
C ALA A 116 10.69 2.55 -1.76
N ARG A 117 11.70 2.83 -0.93
CA ARG A 117 11.87 2.20 0.38
C ARG A 117 11.17 3.06 1.42
N LEU A 118 10.36 2.42 2.25
CA LEU A 118 9.52 3.06 3.24
C LEU A 118 9.74 2.42 4.61
N ARG A 119 9.52 3.21 5.66
CA ARG A 119 9.43 2.74 7.04
C ARG A 119 7.97 2.65 7.45
N TYR A 120 7.53 1.49 7.91
CA TYR A 120 6.19 1.34 8.46
C TYR A 120 6.03 2.18 9.73
N LEU A 121 4.96 2.98 9.80
CA LEU A 121 4.60 3.77 10.97
C LEU A 121 3.45 3.14 11.77
N GLY A 122 2.55 2.42 11.09
CA GLY A 122 1.34 1.90 11.71
C GLY A 122 0.30 1.46 10.68
N HIS A 123 -0.70 0.71 11.12
CA HIS A 123 -1.95 0.55 10.36
C HIS A 123 -2.69 1.88 10.35
N ALA A 124 -3.31 2.21 9.22
CA ALA A 124 -4.22 3.33 9.14
C ALA A 124 -5.45 3.00 10.00
N ALA A 125 -5.66 3.77 11.07
CA ALA A 125 -6.68 3.51 12.06
C ALA A 125 -7.59 4.71 12.28
N ARG A 126 -8.82 4.44 12.72
CA ARG A 126 -9.76 5.44 13.20
C ARG A 126 -10.32 4.99 14.54
N SER A 127 -10.26 5.86 15.54
CA SER A 127 -10.74 5.55 16.90
C SER A 127 -10.11 4.27 17.48
N GLY A 128 -8.81 4.09 17.27
CA GLY A 128 -8.05 2.92 17.76
C GLY A 128 -8.32 1.60 17.02
N ARG A 129 -9.14 1.60 15.96
CA ARG A 129 -9.40 0.41 15.13
C ARG A 129 -8.71 0.53 13.77
N PRO A 130 -7.90 -0.46 13.36
CA PRO A 130 -7.36 -0.55 12.01
C PRO A 130 -8.47 -0.58 10.96
N LEU A 131 -8.26 0.14 9.86
CA LEU A 131 -9.12 0.13 8.70
C LEU A 131 -8.54 -0.82 7.64
N THR A 132 -9.39 -1.68 7.12
CA THR A 132 -9.04 -2.60 6.03
C THR A 132 -9.76 -2.21 4.76
N MET A 133 -9.29 -2.67 3.60
CA MET A 133 -10.03 -2.55 2.34
C MET A 133 -11.47 -3.08 2.49
N GLY A 134 -11.67 -4.16 3.24
CA GLY A 134 -12.97 -4.79 3.50
C GLY A 134 -13.93 -3.92 4.32
N ASP A 135 -13.42 -3.11 5.25
CA ASP A 135 -14.24 -2.16 6.03
C ASP A 135 -14.70 -0.97 5.18
N CYS A 136 -13.98 -0.69 4.09
CA CYS A 136 -14.18 0.48 3.23
C CYS A 136 -14.95 0.18 1.93
N VAL A 137 -15.47 -1.04 1.77
CA VAL A 137 -16.30 -1.43 0.61
C VAL A 137 -17.73 -1.73 1.03
N ARG A 138 -18.67 -1.41 0.16
CA ARG A 138 -20.07 -1.79 0.35
C ARG A 138 -20.20 -3.31 0.28
N ARG A 139 -20.78 -3.92 1.32
CA ARG A 139 -21.15 -5.34 1.27
C ARG A 139 -22.23 -5.55 0.22
N VAL A 140 -21.95 -6.46 -0.71
CA VAL A 140 -22.90 -6.94 -1.70
C VAL A 140 -23.31 -8.37 -1.34
N PRO A 141 -24.59 -8.75 -1.52
CA PRO A 141 -25.01 -10.13 -1.34
C PRO A 141 -24.27 -11.05 -2.32
N GLU A 142 -23.90 -12.24 -1.86
CA GLU A 142 -23.37 -13.27 -2.75
C GLU A 142 -24.43 -13.69 -3.77
N ARG A 143 -23.98 -14.03 -4.98
CA ARG A 143 -24.79 -14.46 -6.10
C ARG A 143 -24.12 -15.64 -6.77
N SER A 144 -24.92 -16.66 -7.09
CA SER A 144 -24.45 -17.76 -7.93
C SER A 144 -24.11 -17.24 -9.31
N LEU A 145 -22.97 -17.68 -9.84
CA LEU A 145 -22.60 -17.40 -11.21
C LEU A 145 -23.42 -18.30 -12.13
N GLU A 146 -24.24 -17.71 -12.99
CA GLU A 146 -25.10 -18.45 -13.95
C GLU A 146 -24.36 -18.79 -15.26
N ALA A 147 -23.14 -18.27 -15.43
CA ALA A 147 -22.25 -18.56 -16.53
C ALA A 147 -20.80 -18.68 -16.02
N PRO A 148 -19.92 -19.41 -16.74
CA PRO A 148 -18.51 -19.43 -16.41
C PRO A 148 -17.92 -18.02 -16.42
N VAL A 149 -17.28 -17.63 -15.32
CA VAL A 149 -16.54 -16.38 -15.22
C VAL A 149 -15.05 -16.70 -15.31
N ILE A 150 -14.38 -16.07 -16.27
CA ILE A 150 -12.92 -16.06 -16.33
C ILE A 150 -12.47 -14.73 -15.73
N LEU A 151 -11.76 -14.81 -14.60
CA LEU A 151 -11.03 -13.68 -14.05
C LEU A 151 -9.63 -13.71 -14.67
N ILE A 152 -9.32 -12.69 -15.49
CA ILE A 152 -8.00 -12.49 -16.11
C ILE A 152 -7.16 -11.50 -15.31
#